data_AF-A0A6I2RF84-F1
#
_entry.id   AF-A0A6I2RF84-F1
#
_cell.length_a   1.000
_cell.length_b   1.000
_cell.length_c   1.000
_cell.angle_alpha   90.00
_cell.angle_beta   90.00
_cell.angle_gamma   90.00
#
_symmetry.space_group_name_H-M   'P 1'
#
loop_
_entity.id
_entity.type
_entity.pdbx_description
1 polymer ?
#
loop_
_entity_poly.entity_id
_entity_poly.type
_entity_poly.pdbx_seq_one_letter_code
_entity_poly.pdbx_strand_id
1 'polypeptide(L)' 'MKQITQSEWNSIPASYKGMWTQELYEFRRGDFPSEWIGRKTMLDYDPKSGGTILLTEGVGFVIVPDTPKS' A
#
# COMPACT_ATOMS: atom_id res chain seq x y z
N MET A 1 4.97 -4.50 11.26
CA MET A 1 4.01 -3.90 10.31
C MET A 1 3.93 -2.42 10.61
N LYS A 2 4.20 -1.54 9.63
CA LYS A 2 4.25 -0.10 9.87
C LYS A 2 2.83 0.42 10.13
N GLN A 3 2.67 1.38 11.04
CA GLN A 3 1.39 2.05 11.27
C GLN A 3 1.51 3.49 10.79
N ILE A 4 0.48 3.99 10.14
CA ILE A 4 0.34 5.40 9.79
C ILE A 4 -1.04 5.86 10.27
N THR A 5 -1.13 7.12 10.65
CA THR A 5 -2.37 7.75 11.07
C THR A 5 -3.28 8.04 9.87
N GLN A 6 -4.57 8.28 10.13
CA GLN A 6 -5.53 8.61 9.09
C GLN A 6 -5.18 9.94 8.39
N SER A 7 -4.65 10.90 9.15
CA SER A 7 -4.17 12.18 8.67
C SER A 7 -2.94 12.02 7.76
N GLU A 8 -1.95 11.21 8.14
CA GLU A 8 -0.79 10.90 7.29
C GLU A 8 -1.21 10.17 6.00
N TRP A 9 -2.18 9.25 6.09
CA TRP A 9 -2.74 8.63 4.89
C TRP A 9 -3.40 9.69 3.99
N ASN A 10 -4.16 10.62 4.55
CA ASN A 10 -4.89 11.62 3.79
C ASN A 10 -3.96 12.64 3.11
N SER A 11 -2.79 12.95 3.69
CA SER A 11 -1.82 13.86 3.06
C SER A 11 -1.12 13.30 1.82
N ILE A 12 -1.14 11.98 1.61
CA ILE A 12 -0.56 11.36 0.40
C ILE A 12 -1.45 11.67 -0.82
N PRO A 13 -0.91 12.09 -1.99
CA PRO A 13 -1.74 12.33 -3.17
C PRO A 13 -2.40 11.04 -3.68
N ALA A 14 -3.62 11.15 -4.20
CA ALA A 14 -4.41 9.98 -4.62
C ALA A 14 -3.74 9.13 -5.70
N SER A 15 -2.94 9.75 -6.58
CA SER A 15 -2.16 9.06 -7.61
C SER A 15 -1.14 8.06 -7.04
N TYR A 16 -0.73 8.23 -5.79
CA TYR A 16 0.20 7.33 -5.09
C TYR A 16 -0.52 6.27 -4.27
N LYS A 17 -1.86 6.26 -4.21
CA LYS A 17 -2.65 5.36 -3.36
C LYS A 17 -3.20 4.20 -4.19
N GLY A 18 -2.97 2.98 -3.73
CA GLY A 18 -3.54 1.76 -4.28
C GLY A 18 -4.24 0.91 -3.22
N MET A 19 -4.93 -0.14 -3.66
CA MET A 19 -5.48 -1.20 -2.81
C MET A 19 -5.08 -2.54 -3.41
N TRP A 20 -4.61 -3.46 -2.58
CA TRP A 20 -4.27 -4.81 -3.03
C TRP A 20 -5.55 -5.61 -3.26
N THR A 21 -5.98 -5.76 -4.51
CA THR A 21 -7.16 -6.55 -4.88
C THR A 21 -6.77 -8.01 -5.14
N GLN A 22 -7.75 -8.90 -5.12
CA GLN A 22 -7.57 -10.29 -5.55
C GLN A 22 -7.00 -10.35 -6.99
N GLU A 23 -7.55 -9.54 -7.90
CA GLU A 23 -7.10 -9.46 -9.30
C GLU A 23 -5.64 -9.03 -9.41
N LEU A 24 -5.20 -8.05 -8.61
CA LEU A 24 -3.80 -7.60 -8.58
C LEU A 24 -2.86 -8.66 -8.01
N TYR A 25 -3.28 -9.37 -6.96
CA TYR A 25 -2.54 -10.50 -6.41
C TYR A 25 -2.34 -11.61 -7.43
N GLU A 26 -3.40 -11.99 -8.15
CA GLU A 26 -3.36 -13.02 -9.19
C GLU A 26 -2.52 -12.59 -10.40
N PHE A 27 -2.59 -11.32 -10.79
CA PHE A 27 -1.77 -10.73 -11.84
C PHE A 27 -0.28 -10.71 -11.49
N ARG A 28 0.06 -10.35 -10.24
CA ARG A 28 1.44 -10.22 -9.71
C ARG A 28 1.91 -11.49 -9.00
N ARG A 29 1.37 -12.65 -9.38
CA ARG A 29 1.38 -13.92 -8.64
C ARG A 29 2.72 -14.21 -7.94
N GLY A 30 2.81 -13.92 -6.65
CA GLY A 30 3.99 -14.22 -5.81
C GLY A 30 4.81 -13.01 -5.33
N ASP A 31 4.51 -11.78 -5.79
CA ASP A 31 5.19 -10.58 -5.30
C ASP A 31 4.95 -10.34 -3.79
N PHE A 32 3.76 -10.71 -3.29
CA PHE A 32 3.35 -10.47 -1.91
C PHE A 32 2.46 -11.57 -1.31
N PRO A 33 2.37 -11.67 0.03
CA PRO A 33 1.49 -12.63 0.71
C PRO A 33 -0.01 -12.33 0.54
N SER A 34 -0.84 -13.37 0.51
CA SER A 34 -2.30 -13.25 0.32
C SER A 34 -3.02 -12.47 1.44
N GLU A 35 -2.46 -12.45 2.66
CA GLU A 35 -3.01 -11.71 3.80
C GLU A 35 -2.94 -10.18 3.67
N TRP A 36 -2.37 -9.68 2.57
CA TRP A 36 -2.34 -8.26 2.24
C TRP A 36 -3.50 -7.82 1.35
N ILE A 37 -4.32 -8.75 0.85
CA ILE A 37 -5.51 -8.43 0.06
C ILE A 37 -6.47 -7.57 0.91
N GLY A 38 -6.99 -6.50 0.30
CA GLY A 38 -7.83 -5.48 0.93
C GLY A 38 -7.06 -4.39 1.68
N ARG A 39 -5.74 -4.49 1.80
CA ARG A 39 -4.91 -3.44 2.43
C ARG A 39 -4.61 -2.31 1.44
N LYS A 40 -4.55 -1.08 1.96
CA LYS A 40 -4.10 0.08 1.19
C LYS A 40 -2.58 0.08 1.06
N THR A 41 -2.08 0.41 -0.12
CA THR A 41 -0.66 0.38 -0.48
C THR A 41 -0.26 1.67 -1.19
N MET A 42 1.04 1.96 -1.25
CA MET A 42 1.57 3.07 -2.05
C MET A 42 2.17 2.55 -3.35
N LEU A 43 1.90 3.25 -4.44
CA LEU A 43 2.47 3.02 -5.77
C LEU A 43 3.61 4.03 -5.99
N ASP A 44 4.82 3.57 -6.28
CA ASP A 44 5.86 4.38 -6.94
C ASP A 44 5.83 4.21 -8.46
N TYR A 45 6.50 5.13 -9.12
CA TYR A 45 6.98 4.93 -10.47
C TYR A 45 8.49 4.70 -10.44
N ASP A 46 8.97 3.56 -10.98
CA ASP A 46 10.40 3.37 -11.25
C ASP A 46 10.71 3.80 -12.69
N PRO A 47 11.36 4.96 -12.88
CA PRO A 47 11.70 5.46 -14.22
C PRO A 47 12.74 4.59 -14.95
N LYS A 48 13.46 3.68 -14.26
CA LYS A 48 14.45 2.80 -14.90
C LYS A 48 13.82 1.57 -15.53
N SER A 49 12.80 0.99 -14.89
CA SER A 49 12.01 -0.11 -15.44
C SER A 49 10.82 0.36 -16.28
N GLY A 50 10.47 1.65 -16.21
CA GLY A 50 9.31 2.22 -16.90
C GLY A 50 7.97 1.74 -16.35
N GLY A 51 7.98 1.11 -15.17
CA GLY A 51 6.82 0.49 -14.54
C GLY A 51 6.43 1.14 -13.21
N THR A 52 5.17 0.97 -12.83
CA THR A 52 4.71 1.30 -11.48
C THR A 52 5.16 0.19 -10.51
N ILE A 53 6.09 0.51 -9.62
CA ILE A 53 6.51 -0.38 -8.53
C ILE A 53 5.66 -0.10 -7.29
N LEU A 54 5.44 -1.07 -6.43
CA LEU A 54 4.81 -0.80 -5.14
C LEU A 54 5.92 -0.20 -4.24
N LEU A 55 5.72 0.98 -3.64
CA LEU A 55 6.70 1.59 -2.71
C LEU A 55 6.97 0.73 -1.48
N THR A 56 6.14 -0.29 -1.27
CA THR A 56 6.24 -1.27 -0.20
C THR A 56 6.71 -2.62 -0.73
N GLU A 57 7.87 -2.69 -1.38
CA GLU A 57 8.60 -3.97 -1.38
C GLU A 57 8.89 -4.33 0.09
N GLY A 58 8.05 -5.20 0.66
CA GLY A 58 8.25 -5.82 1.97
C GLY A 58 7.53 -5.21 3.18
N VAL A 59 6.77 -4.11 3.08
CA VAL A 59 6.11 -3.52 4.27
C VAL A 59 4.69 -3.01 4.01
N GLY A 60 3.67 -3.85 4.26
CA GLY A 60 2.30 -3.39 4.44
C GLY A 60 2.17 -2.44 5.64
N PHE A 61 1.33 -1.42 5.51
CA PHE A 61 0.95 -0.53 6.61
C PHE A 61 -0.51 -0.69 7.02
N VAL A 62 -0.78 -0.40 8.29
CA VAL A 62 -2.15 -0.31 8.83
C VAL A 62 -2.44 1.15 9.08
N ILE A 63 -3.60 1.60 8.62
CA ILE A 63 -4.11 2.94 8.92
C ILE A 63 -4.77 2.87 10.29
N VAL A 64 -4.28 3.65 11.23
CA VAL A 64 -4.82 3.77 12.58
C VAL A 64 -5.51 5.13 12.74
N PRO A 65 -6.52 5.25 13.64
CA PRO A 65 -7.10 6.54 13.95
C PRO A 65 -6.04 7.53 14.46
N ASP A 66 -6.24 8.83 14.22
CA ASP A 66 -5.32 9.90 14.67
C ASP A 66 -5.21 10.02 16.20
N THR A 67 -6.13 9.38 16.94
CA THR A 67 -6.15 9.32 18.40
C THR A 67 -6.10 7.86 18.87
N PRO A 68 -5.28 7.51 19.88
CA PRO A 68 -5.44 6.23 20.54
C PRO A 68 -6.85 6.16 21.13
N LYS A 69 -7.55 5.03 20.98
CA LYS A 69 -8.76 4.77 21.76
C LYS A 69 -8.38 4.87 23.24
N SER A 70 -8.85 5.93 23.89
CA SER A 70 -8.86 6.11 25.34
C SER A 70 -9.68 5.02 26.03
#